data_AF-A0A9E2YBH3-F1
#
_entry.id   AF-A0A9E2YBH3-F1
#
_cell.length_a   1.000
_cell.length_b   1.000
_cell.length_c   1.000
_cell.angle_alpha   90.00
_cell.angle_beta   90.00
_cell.angle_gamma   90.00
#
_symmetry.space_group_name_H-M   'P 1'
#
loop_
_entity.id
_entity.type
_entity.pdbx_description
1 polymer ?
#
loop_
_entity_poly.entity_id
_entity_poly.type
_entity_poly.pdbx_seq_one_letter_code
_entity_poly.pdbx_strand_id
1 'polypeptide(L)'
;MDVPPCKPSVISDDWVLKGFHLHVHRLELAMRPGHRPGMIVFKRVFSSPSTQDVQAAEEVVRKNCLADPAIRAKWRETIDKAINYLSGYNGELKDLANGRMGELTFLKRALPCLE
;
A
#
# COMPACT_ATOMS: atom_id res chain seq x y z
N MET A 1 17.10 14.21 -8.15
CA MET A 1 15.98 13.83 -7.25
C MET A 1 16.22 12.39 -6.86
N ASP A 2 16.61 12.15 -5.62
CA ASP A 2 16.73 10.78 -5.11
C ASP A 2 15.38 10.09 -5.17
N VAL A 3 15.37 8.84 -5.62
CA VAL A 3 14.17 8.02 -5.67
C VAL A 3 13.70 7.84 -4.21
N PRO A 4 12.44 8.16 -3.87
CA PRO A 4 11.97 8.01 -2.50
C PRO A 4 12.14 6.57 -2.05
N PRO A 5 12.54 6.33 -0.78
CA PRO A 5 12.92 4.99 -0.29
C PRO A 5 11.75 4.00 -0.23
N CYS A 6 10.53 4.46 -0.54
CA CYS A 6 9.30 3.68 -0.55
C CYS A 6 8.62 3.80 -1.92
N LYS A 7 8.62 2.71 -2.69
CA LYS A 7 8.02 2.66 -4.02
C LYS A 7 6.84 1.69 -4.03
N PRO A 8 5.64 2.08 -4.45
CA PRO A 8 4.57 1.12 -4.71
C PRO A 8 5.05 0.06 -5.71
N SER A 9 4.65 -1.19 -5.50
CA SER A 9 4.87 -2.23 -6.50
C SER A 9 4.15 -1.90 -7.81
N VAL A 10 4.59 -2.54 -8.89
CA VAL A 10 3.91 -2.44 -10.18
C VAL A 10 2.52 -3.08 -10.06
N ILE A 11 1.51 -2.42 -10.61
CA ILE A 11 0.14 -2.94 -10.60
C ILE A 11 0.11 -4.20 -11.49
N SER A 12 -0.25 -5.32 -10.87
CA SER A 12 -0.34 -6.63 -11.50
C SER A 12 -1.36 -7.50 -10.75
N ASP A 13 -1.54 -8.75 -11.17
CA ASP A 13 -2.43 -9.70 -10.48
C ASP A 13 -2.06 -9.94 -9.02
N ASP A 14 -0.80 -9.70 -8.63
CA ASP A 14 -0.40 -9.82 -7.23
C ASP A 14 -1.09 -8.79 -6.31
N TRP A 15 -1.64 -7.69 -6.84
CA TRP A 15 -2.47 -6.75 -6.08
C TRP A 15 -3.80 -7.34 -5.65
N VAL A 16 -4.31 -8.37 -6.33
CA VAL A 16 -5.51 -9.11 -5.88
C VAL A 16 -5.21 -9.78 -4.53
N LEU A 17 -4.03 -10.37 -4.39
CA LEU A 17 -3.62 -11.05 -3.16
C LEU A 17 -3.12 -10.06 -2.11
N LYS A 18 -2.20 -9.18 -2.49
CA LYS A 18 -1.40 -8.34 -1.58
C LYS A 18 -1.96 -6.93 -1.36
N GLY A 19 -2.91 -6.47 -2.17
CA GLY A 19 -3.38 -5.09 -2.15
C GLY A 19 -2.26 -4.09 -2.41
N PHE A 20 -2.41 -2.86 -1.92
CA PHE A 20 -1.34 -1.86 -1.99
C PHE A 20 -0.16 -2.29 -1.12
N HIS A 21 1.02 -2.41 -1.74
CA HIS A 21 2.24 -2.74 -1.05
C HIS A 21 3.43 -1.96 -1.61
N LEU A 22 4.41 -1.75 -0.75
CA LEU A 22 5.57 -0.90 -0.98
C LEU A 22 6.83 -1.75 -0.95
N HIS A 23 7.73 -1.50 -1.89
CA HIS A 23 9.13 -1.88 -1.78
C HIS A 23 9.83 -0.82 -0.92
N VAL A 24 10.40 -1.27 0.20
CA VAL A 24 11.19 -0.46 1.13
C VAL A 24 12.51 -1.19 1.34
N HIS A 25 13.58 -0.64 0.78
CA HIS A 25 14.89 -1.29 0.76
C HIS A 25 14.82 -2.68 0.09
N ARG A 26 15.01 -3.77 0.86
CA ARG A 26 14.94 -5.16 0.37
C ARG A 26 13.66 -5.88 0.81
N LEU A 27 12.65 -5.14 1.25
CA LEU A 27 11.43 -5.67 1.86
C LEU A 27 10.18 -5.21 1.12
N GLU A 28 9.13 -6.03 1.20
CA GLU A 28 7.78 -5.66 0.77
C GLU A 28 6.85 -5.53 1.98
N LEU A 29 6.24 -4.34 2.12
CA LEU A 29 5.28 -4.01 3.16
C LEU A 29 3.91 -3.72 2.53
N ALA A 30 2.91 -4.51 2.88
CA ALA A 30 1.53 -4.20 2.58
C ALA A 30 1.06 -3.07 3.49
N MET A 31 0.42 -2.07 2.90
CA MET A 31 -0.17 -0.95 3.62
C MET A 31 -1.69 -1.04 3.53
N ARG A 32 -2.35 -1.03 4.68
CA ARG A 32 -3.80 -1.27 4.80
C ARG A 32 -4.44 -0.14 5.61
N PRO A 33 -5.72 0.16 5.35
CA PRO A 33 -6.48 1.03 6.25
C PRO A 33 -6.61 0.33 7.61
N GLY A 34 -6.45 1.08 8.69
CA GLY A 34 -6.76 0.62 10.04
C GLY A 34 -8.25 0.74 10.36
N HIS A 35 -8.63 0.31 11.57
CA HIS A 35 -10.02 0.35 12.03
C HIS A 35 -10.55 1.76 12.34
N ARG A 36 -9.65 2.75 12.44
CA ARG A 36 -10.00 4.15 12.73
C ARG A 36 -9.68 5.05 11.53
N PRO A 37 -10.45 6.12 11.31
CA PRO A 37 -10.10 7.14 10.32
C PRO A 37 -8.65 7.63 10.50
N GLY A 38 -7.92 7.79 9.40
CA GLY A 38 -6.50 8.20 9.43
C GLY A 38 -5.52 7.14 9.93
N MET A 39 -5.98 5.96 10.37
CA MET A 39 -5.07 4.90 10.82
C MET A 39 -4.54 4.09 9.64
N ILE A 40 -3.22 3.87 9.62
CA ILE A 40 -2.55 3.01 8.64
C ILE A 40 -1.85 1.86 9.36
N VAL A 41 -2.10 0.65 8.86
CA VAL A 41 -1.49 -0.59 9.35
C VAL A 41 -0.55 -1.12 8.29
N PHE A 42 0.65 -1.50 8.72
CA PHE A 42 1.61 -2.19 7.88
C PHE A 42 1.61 -3.68 8.20
N LYS A 43 1.79 -4.50 7.17
CA LYS A 43 1.96 -5.95 7.30
C LYS A 43 3.06 -6.42 6.37
N ARG A 44 3.85 -7.39 6.82
CA ARG A 44 4.81 -8.07 5.94
C ARG A 44 4.07 -8.79 4.81
N VAL A 45 4.56 -8.68 3.58
CA VAL A 45 4.05 -9.45 2.43
C VAL A 45 4.59 -10.88 2.47
N PHE A 46 5.86 -11.05 2.82
CA PHE A 46 6.52 -12.35 2.96
C PHE A 46 6.77 -12.70 4.43
N SER A 47 6.89 -14.00 4.74
CA SER A 47 7.14 -14.49 6.10
C SER A 47 8.60 -14.41 6.53
N SER A 48 9.54 -14.29 5.57
CA SER A 48 10.99 -14.34 5.81
C SER A 48 11.60 -13.15 6.56
N PRO A 49 11.12 -11.89 6.44
CA PRO A 49 11.72 -10.78 7.16
C PRO A 49 11.55 -10.90 8.68
N SER A 50 12.58 -10.49 9.42
CA SER A 50 12.50 -10.41 10.88
C SER A 50 11.54 -9.30 11.31
N THR A 51 10.97 -9.40 12.52
CA THR A 51 10.11 -8.35 13.08
C THR A 51 10.83 -7.00 13.18
N GLN A 52 12.13 -7.01 13.50
CA GLN A 52 12.94 -5.80 13.62
C GLN A 52 13.10 -5.10 12.27
N ASP A 53 13.34 -5.86 11.19
CA ASP A 53 13.46 -5.32 9.84
C ASP A 53 12.13 -4.70 9.36
N VAL A 54 11.01 -5.37 9.67
CA VAL A 54 9.66 -4.86 9.38
C VAL A 54 9.42 -3.54 10.11
N GLN A 55 9.70 -3.47 11.41
CA GLN A 55 9.54 -2.25 12.21
C GLN A 55 10.42 -1.10 11.68
N ALA A 56 11.67 -1.37 11.32
CA ALA A 56 12.56 -0.37 10.73
C ALA A 56 12.02 0.15 9.39
N ALA A 57 11.51 -0.72 8.53
CA ALA A 57 10.90 -0.33 7.26
C ALA A 57 9.59 0.46 7.46
N GLU A 58 8.77 0.11 8.46
CA GLU A 58 7.59 0.90 8.84
C GLU A 58 7.98 2.32 9.28
N GLU A 59 9.03 2.46 10.07
CA GLU A 59 9.53 3.77 10.49
C GLU A 59 10.00 4.62 9.30
N VAL A 60 10.73 4.02 8.35
CA VAL A 60 11.14 4.70 7.11
C VAL A 60 9.91 5.18 6.34
N VAL A 61 8.89 4.32 6.20
CA VAL A 61 7.66 4.70 5.52
C VAL A 61 6.98 5.87 6.23
N ARG A 62 6.84 5.82 7.56
CA ARG A 62 6.17 6.88 8.33
C ARG A 62 6.91 8.21 8.25
N LYS A 63 8.23 8.20 8.51
CA LYS A 63 9.05 9.40 8.63
C LYS A 63 9.39 10.04 7.29
N ASN A 64 9.67 9.24 6.26
CA ASN A 64 10.26 9.73 5.02
C ASN A 64 9.28 9.75 3.85
N CYS A 65 8.21 8.97 3.91
CA CYS A 65 7.29 8.78 2.79
C CYS A 65 5.89 9.31 3.10
N LEU A 66 5.29 8.87 4.21
CA LEU A 66 3.97 9.36 4.64
C LEU A 66 4.01 10.80 5.10
N ALA A 67 5.12 11.32 5.61
CA ALA A 67 5.24 12.74 5.98
C ALA A 67 5.12 13.68 4.76
N ASP A 68 5.53 13.24 3.57
CA ASP A 68 5.54 14.06 2.34
C ASP A 68 4.17 14.02 1.61
N PRO A 69 3.43 15.14 1.54
CA PRO A 69 2.15 15.20 0.84
C PRO A 69 2.23 14.84 -0.65
N ALA A 70 3.36 15.11 -1.32
CA ALA A 70 3.54 14.80 -2.73
C ALA A 70 3.67 13.29 -2.95
N ILE A 71 4.33 12.56 -2.04
CA ILE A 71 4.36 11.10 -2.05
C ILE A 71 2.97 10.53 -1.80
N ARG A 72 2.24 11.06 -0.81
CA ARG A 72 0.85 10.65 -0.54
C ARG A 72 -0.05 10.85 -1.75
N ALA A 73 0.08 11.98 -2.47
CA ALA A 73 -0.66 12.24 -3.70
C ALA A 73 -0.36 11.19 -4.79
N LYS A 74 0.92 10.91 -5.05
CA LYS A 74 1.34 9.87 -6.01
C LYS A 74 0.82 8.47 -5.66
N TRP A 75 0.78 8.14 -4.37
CA TRP A 75 0.22 6.86 -3.92
C TRP A 75 -1.29 6.79 -4.13
N ARG A 76 -2.02 7.89 -3.91
CA ARG A 76 -3.46 7.96 -4.23
C ARG A 76 -3.72 7.76 -5.72
N GLU A 77 -2.93 8.38 -6.58
CA GLU A 77 -3.02 8.15 -8.04
C GLU A 77 -2.72 6.70 -8.42
N THR A 78 -1.72 6.08 -7.77
CA THR A 78 -1.41 4.66 -7.98
C THR A 78 -2.56 3.78 -7.53
N ILE A 79 -3.17 4.08 -6.39
CA ILE A 79 -4.35 3.38 -5.89
C ILE A 79 -5.53 3.52 -6.87
N ASP A 80 -5.75 4.70 -7.46
CA ASP A 80 -6.79 4.89 -8.47
C ASP A 80 -6.58 4.01 -9.71
N LYS A 81 -5.35 3.94 -10.20
CA LYS A 81 -4.99 3.04 -11.30
C LYS A 81 -5.22 1.59 -10.92
N ALA A 82 -4.92 1.20 -9.69
CA ALA A 82 -5.11 -0.16 -9.22
C ALA A 82 -6.60 -0.51 -9.06
N ILE A 83 -7.43 0.40 -8.56
CA ILE A 83 -8.89 0.20 -8.49
C ILE A 83 -9.46 0.01 -9.89
N ASN A 84 -9.03 0.82 -10.86
CA ASN A 84 -9.44 0.66 -12.27
C ASN A 84 -9.01 -0.70 -12.84
N TYR A 85 -7.76 -1.12 -12.61
CA TYR A 85 -7.26 -2.42 -13.02
C TYR A 85 -8.11 -3.56 -12.43
N LEU A 86 -8.34 -3.54 -11.12
CA LEU A 86 -9.08 -4.58 -10.40
C LEU A 86 -10.56 -4.62 -10.79
N SER A 87 -11.16 -3.48 -11.18
CA SER A 87 -12.55 -3.44 -11.65
C SER A 87 -12.78 -4.23 -12.94
N GLY A 88 -11.73 -4.37 -13.76
CA GLY A 88 -11.72 -5.20 -14.96
C GLY A 88 -11.36 -6.66 -14.71
N TYR A 89 -11.01 -7.04 -13.47
CA TYR A 89 -10.54 -8.38 -13.14
C TYR A 89 -11.70 -9.38 -13.17
N ASN A 90 -11.62 -10.40 -14.04
CA ASN A 90 -12.64 -11.43 -14.21
C ASN A 90 -12.10 -12.87 -14.02
N GLY A 91 -10.93 -13.02 -13.40
CA GLY A 91 -10.37 -14.34 -13.05
C GLY A 91 -11.03 -14.98 -11.83
N GLU A 92 -10.52 -16.14 -11.42
CA GLU A 92 -11.05 -16.94 -10.29
C GLU A 92 -11.12 -16.17 -8.96
N LEU A 93 -10.25 -15.18 -8.78
CA LEU A 93 -10.17 -14.36 -7.57
C LEU A 93 -11.00 -13.06 -7.64
N LYS A 94 -12.03 -13.00 -8.50
CA LYS A 94 -12.86 -11.80 -8.70
C LYS A 94 -13.44 -11.23 -7.40
N ASP A 95 -13.97 -12.07 -6.53
CA ASP A 95 -14.53 -11.61 -5.25
C ASP A 95 -13.47 -10.99 -4.34
N LEU A 96 -12.27 -11.58 -4.34
CA LEU A 96 -11.14 -11.02 -3.62
C LEU A 96 -10.69 -9.69 -4.23
N ALA A 97 -10.65 -9.57 -5.57
CA ALA A 97 -10.34 -8.32 -6.26
C ALA A 97 -11.34 -7.20 -5.90
N ASN A 98 -12.64 -7.52 -5.85
CA ASN A 98 -13.69 -6.60 -5.38
C ASN A 98 -13.45 -6.17 -3.91
N GLY A 99 -13.10 -7.12 -3.04
CA GLY A 99 -12.72 -6.83 -1.66
C GLY A 99 -11.51 -5.88 -1.56
N ARG A 100 -10.49 -6.11 -2.40
CA ARG A 100 -9.31 -5.23 -2.48
C ARG A 100 -9.66 -3.83 -2.94
N MET A 101 -10.55 -3.66 -3.91
CA MET A 101 -11.02 -2.33 -4.31
C MET A 101 -11.63 -1.56 -3.14
N GLY A 102 -12.42 -2.24 -2.30
CA GLY A 102 -12.97 -1.67 -1.07
C GLY A 102 -11.88 -1.19 -0.12
N GLU A 103 -10.93 -2.06 0.23
CA GLU A 103 -9.79 -1.72 1.10
C GLU A 103 -8.95 -0.57 0.54
N LEU A 104 -8.67 -0.59 -0.77
CA LEU A 104 -7.92 0.45 -1.48
C LEU A 104 -8.66 1.81 -1.43
N THR A 105 -9.98 1.80 -1.54
CA THR A 105 -10.81 3.00 -1.42
C THR A 105 -10.69 3.62 -0.03
N PHE A 106 -10.74 2.79 1.02
CA PHE A 106 -10.54 3.26 2.40
C PHE A 106 -9.12 3.77 2.61
N LEU A 107 -8.10 3.08 2.10
CA LEU A 107 -6.71 3.51 2.17
C LEU A 107 -6.50 4.88 1.51
N LYS A 108 -7.03 5.06 0.29
CA LYS A 108 -6.97 6.33 -0.45
C LYS A 108 -7.58 7.49 0.35
N ARG A 109 -8.64 7.24 1.11
CA ARG A 109 -9.29 8.23 1.98
C ARG A 109 -8.49 8.53 3.24
N ALA A 110 -7.76 7.56 3.78
CA ALA A 110 -6.94 7.74 4.97
C ALA A 110 -5.66 8.55 4.71
N LEU A 111 -5.04 8.38 3.54
CA LEU A 111 -3.78 9.05 3.17
C LEU A 111 -3.76 10.58 3.36
N PRO A 112 -4.77 11.38 2.95
CA PRO A 112 -4.75 12.82 3.17
C PRO A 112 -4.95 13.22 4.63
N CYS A 113 -5.51 12.35 5.47
CA CYS A 113 -5.85 12.63 6.88
C CYS A 113 -4.71 12.26 7.85
N LEU A 114 -3.51 12.02 7.35
CA LEU A 114 -2.34 11.73 8.17
C LEU A 114 -1.75 13.06 8.65
N GLU A 115 -1.98 13.35 9.93
CA GLU A 115 -1.35 14.44 10.69
C GLU A 115 0.04 14.04 11.17
#